data_AF-A0A3D2FP21-F1
#
_entry.id   AF-A0A3D2FP21-F1
#
_cell.length_a   1.000
_cell.length_b   1.000
_cell.length_c   1.000
_cell.angle_alpha   90.00
_cell.angle_beta   90.00
_cell.angle_gamma   90.00
#
_symmetry.space_group_name_H-M   'P 1'
#
loop_
_entity.id
_entity.type
_entity.pdbx_description
1 polymer ?
#
loop_
_entity_poly.entity_id
_entity_poly.type
_entity_poly.pdbx_seq_one_letter_code
_entity_poly.pdbx_strand_id
1 'polypeptide(L)'
;ATYTVENGEIVGTTIANSPNSFLCTKQSVSDFILEFEIMVDPDINSGVQFRSLSEESYNNGRVRGYQFEIDPSPRAFSGGIYDEGRRGWMYPLSRNPKGQKAFQNGRWNHCRLEAIGSSIKTWINGIQCANLTDNMTSEGFIGLQVHSVPEWDVGKKVRWRNIRIKTENLEAERRESDPKVPELSYLINALSNGEIRRGWRLLWDGKTSKGWRGAKLDHFPESGWEINNGVLTIHGTEGKEATGPGDIITEDLFSEFDLELQFMITEGANSGIKYFVDAELNRGEGSAIGCEFQILDDNNHPDAKLGVKGNRTLGSLYDLISAENLSVLGRSKQFKGIGTWNNARIVVNNGNVEHWLNNEKVVEYDRRSQMFKALVAYSKYSKWSGFGQWPQGHILLQDHGNTVHFRSIKIKKY
;
A
#
# COMPACT_ATOMS: atom_id res chain seq x y z
N ALA A 1 2.34 -3.48 30.14
CA ALA A 1 2.20 -4.96 30.26
C ALA A 1 3.21 -5.53 31.24
N THR A 2 3.03 -6.77 31.70
CA THR A 2 4.05 -7.54 32.42
C THR A 2 4.55 -8.71 31.57
N TYR A 3 5.79 -9.13 31.80
CA TYR A 3 6.39 -10.30 31.16
C TYR A 3 6.90 -11.26 32.23
N THR A 4 6.47 -12.52 32.18
CA THR A 4 6.92 -13.59 33.07
C THR A 4 7.48 -14.75 32.25
N VAL A 5 8.25 -15.62 32.90
CA VAL A 5 8.67 -16.91 32.33
C VAL A 5 7.96 -18.01 33.10
N GLU A 6 7.13 -18.79 32.40
CA GLU A 6 6.28 -19.83 32.97
C GLU A 6 6.37 -21.07 32.07
N ASN A 7 6.69 -22.25 32.62
CA ASN A 7 6.71 -23.52 31.87
C ASN A 7 7.56 -23.51 30.57
N GLY A 8 8.66 -22.75 30.54
CA GLY A 8 9.50 -22.62 29.34
C GLY A 8 8.94 -21.64 28.29
N GLU A 9 7.95 -20.83 28.65
CA GLU A 9 7.28 -19.86 27.79
C GLU A 9 7.54 -18.45 28.33
N ILE A 10 7.70 -17.48 27.43
CA ILE A 10 7.57 -16.07 27.78
C ILE A 10 6.08 -15.74 27.72
N VAL A 11 5.53 -15.20 28.81
CA VAL A 11 4.11 -14.83 28.92
C VAL A 11 4.00 -13.33 29.09
N GLY A 12 3.45 -12.65 28.08
CA GLY A 12 3.07 -11.25 28.15
C GLY A 12 1.63 -11.12 28.62
N THR A 13 1.38 -10.33 29.66
CA THR A 13 0.03 -10.11 30.19
C THR A 13 -0.39 -8.66 30.01
N THR A 14 -1.58 -8.46 29.45
CA THR A 14 -2.16 -7.14 29.23
C THR A 14 -2.49 -6.46 30.56
N ILE A 15 -2.26 -5.15 30.64
CA ILE A 15 -2.62 -4.32 31.81
C ILE A 15 -3.42 -3.11 31.33
N ALA A 16 -4.27 -2.57 32.20
CA ALA A 16 -5.12 -1.43 31.86
C ALA A 16 -4.28 -0.20 31.51
N ASN A 17 -4.75 0.57 30.52
CA ASN A 17 -4.28 1.94 30.25
C ASN A 17 -2.75 2.07 30.06
N SER A 18 -2.06 1.02 29.63
CA SER A 18 -0.64 1.09 29.26
C SER A 18 -0.46 1.19 27.75
N PRO A 19 0.52 1.96 27.25
CA PRO A 19 0.90 1.92 25.84
C PRO A 19 1.43 0.53 25.44
N ASN A 20 1.60 0.32 24.14
CA ASN A 20 2.26 -0.88 23.61
C ASN A 20 3.58 -1.13 24.34
N SER A 21 3.75 -2.35 24.85
CA SER A 21 4.93 -2.76 25.59
C SER A 21 5.72 -3.77 24.77
N PHE A 22 7.05 -3.68 24.78
CA PHE A 22 7.91 -4.56 23.99
C PHE A 22 9.02 -5.17 24.87
N LEU A 23 9.15 -6.50 24.85
CA LEU A 23 10.31 -7.18 25.40
C LEU A 23 11.34 -7.42 24.29
N CYS A 24 12.40 -6.63 24.27
CA CYS A 24 13.37 -6.59 23.16
C CYS A 24 14.66 -7.38 23.44
N THR A 25 15.25 -7.92 22.38
CA THR A 25 16.61 -8.47 22.42
C THR A 25 17.62 -7.37 22.73
N LYS A 26 18.66 -7.70 23.49
CA LYS A 26 19.76 -6.77 23.78
C LYS A 26 20.66 -6.51 22.57
N GLN A 27 20.69 -7.46 21.63
CA GLN A 27 21.50 -7.39 20.42
C GLN A 27 20.60 -7.05 19.23
N SER A 28 21.18 -6.27 18.32
CA SER A 28 20.66 -6.06 16.98
C SER A 28 21.03 -7.23 16.08
N VAL A 29 20.20 -7.46 15.06
CA VAL A 29 20.41 -8.47 14.04
C VAL A 29 20.03 -7.90 12.69
N SER A 30 20.86 -8.18 11.67
CA SER A 30 20.63 -7.75 10.29
C SER A 30 19.93 -8.85 9.49
N ASP A 31 20.70 -9.77 8.90
CA ASP A 31 20.21 -10.89 8.12
C ASP A 31 20.00 -12.12 9.00
N PHE A 32 18.81 -12.69 8.97
CA PHE A 32 18.45 -13.83 9.80
C PHE A 32 17.24 -14.63 9.30
N ILE A 33 17.13 -15.83 9.84
CA ILE A 33 15.92 -16.65 9.86
C ILE A 33 15.50 -16.79 11.33
N LEU A 34 14.32 -16.29 11.68
CA LEU A 34 13.73 -16.38 12.99
C LEU A 34 12.59 -17.40 12.96
N GLU A 35 12.59 -18.33 13.91
CA GLU A 35 11.45 -19.21 14.18
C GLU A 35 11.01 -19.09 15.63
N PHE A 36 9.70 -19.15 15.83
CA PHE A 36 9.09 -19.11 17.16
C PHE A 36 7.72 -19.78 17.11
N GLU A 37 7.22 -20.19 18.27
CA GLU A 37 5.81 -20.55 18.44
C GLU A 37 5.10 -19.45 19.23
N ILE A 38 3.87 -19.15 18.85
CA ILE A 38 3.03 -18.17 19.54
C ILE A 38 1.61 -18.67 19.75
N MET A 39 1.02 -18.33 20.89
CA MET A 39 -0.39 -18.48 21.19
C MET A 39 -0.93 -17.21 21.84
N VAL A 40 -2.10 -16.75 21.39
CA VAL A 40 -2.72 -15.50 21.84
C VAL A 40 -4.13 -15.81 22.34
N ASP A 41 -4.50 -15.26 23.50
CA ASP A 41 -5.88 -15.31 23.97
C ASP A 41 -6.81 -14.57 22.96
N PRO A 42 -8.10 -14.94 22.85
CA PRO A 42 -9.00 -14.30 21.88
C PRO A 42 -9.07 -12.78 21.99
N ASP A 43 -9.29 -12.13 20.85
CA ASP A 43 -9.59 -10.70 20.69
C ASP A 43 -8.47 -9.71 21.06
N ILE A 44 -7.27 -10.18 21.41
CA ILE A 44 -6.11 -9.29 21.60
C ILE A 44 -5.12 -9.38 20.44
N ASN A 45 -4.62 -8.22 20.04
CA ASN A 45 -3.59 -8.09 19.02
C ASN A 45 -2.19 -8.24 19.65
N SER A 46 -1.25 -8.74 18.86
CA SER A 46 0.16 -8.83 19.22
C SER A 46 1.02 -8.79 17.97
N GLY A 47 2.33 -8.98 18.14
CA GLY A 47 3.27 -9.07 17.06
C GLY A 47 4.68 -9.36 17.55
N VAL A 48 5.55 -9.64 16.59
CA VAL A 48 7.00 -9.75 16.82
C VAL A 48 7.70 -8.71 15.96
N GLN A 49 8.27 -7.71 16.62
CA GLN A 49 9.13 -6.70 16.01
C GLN A 49 10.41 -7.34 15.50
N PHE A 50 10.93 -6.83 14.38
CA PHE A 50 12.17 -7.27 13.80
C PHE A 50 12.85 -6.15 13.01
N ARG A 51 14.19 -6.09 13.09
CA ARG A 51 14.97 -4.94 12.60
C ARG A 51 14.39 -3.61 13.10
N SER A 52 13.85 -3.61 14.32
CA SER A 52 13.19 -2.46 14.92
C SER A 52 14.20 -1.66 15.74
N LEU A 53 13.90 -0.37 15.88
CA LEU A 53 14.74 0.62 16.54
C LEU A 53 13.97 1.28 17.68
N SER A 54 14.71 1.81 18.64
CA SER A 54 14.19 2.67 19.70
C SER A 54 15.28 3.67 20.06
N GLU A 55 15.08 4.92 19.66
CA GLU A 55 16.05 6.01 19.80
C GLU A 55 15.34 7.18 20.49
N GLU A 56 16.00 7.80 21.46
CA GLU A 56 15.44 8.93 22.21
C GLU A 56 15.04 10.10 21.29
N SER A 57 15.82 10.31 20.22
CA SER A 57 15.57 11.33 19.19
C SER A 57 14.28 11.11 18.39
N TYR A 58 13.66 9.93 18.46
CA TYR A 58 12.43 9.63 17.76
C TYR A 58 11.27 9.37 18.72
N ASN A 59 10.38 10.36 18.83
CA ASN A 59 9.18 10.28 19.67
C ASN A 59 9.51 9.78 21.09
N ASN A 60 10.60 10.30 21.68
CA ASN A 60 11.09 9.96 23.02
C ASN A 60 11.30 8.46 23.24
N GLY A 61 11.98 7.78 22.31
CA GLY A 61 12.28 6.35 22.43
C GLY A 61 11.11 5.43 22.07
N ARG A 62 10.19 5.89 21.22
CA ARG A 62 9.11 5.02 20.72
C ARG A 62 9.72 3.92 19.85
N VAL A 63 9.39 2.66 20.17
CA VAL A 63 9.71 1.51 19.32
C VAL A 63 9.08 1.71 17.94
N ARG A 64 9.90 1.55 16.90
CA ARG A 64 9.48 1.62 15.49
C ARG A 64 10.16 0.56 14.65
N GLY A 65 9.50 0.12 13.59
CA GLY A 65 10.08 -0.81 12.62
C GLY A 65 9.10 -1.89 12.20
N TYR A 66 9.61 -2.92 11.51
CA TYR A 66 8.77 -3.96 10.98
C TYR A 66 8.27 -4.88 12.08
N GLN A 67 7.01 -5.25 11.98
CA GLN A 67 6.30 -6.14 12.88
C GLN A 67 5.70 -7.29 12.08
N PHE A 68 5.97 -8.51 12.52
CA PHE A 68 5.19 -9.69 12.17
C PHE A 68 3.88 -9.59 12.93
N GLU A 69 2.76 -9.36 12.23
CA GLU A 69 1.47 -9.15 12.88
C GLU A 69 0.90 -10.46 13.45
N ILE A 70 0.23 -10.37 14.60
CA ILE A 70 -0.68 -11.39 15.11
C ILE A 70 -2.05 -10.77 15.35
N ASP A 71 -2.99 -11.19 14.52
CA ASP A 71 -4.35 -10.67 14.43
C ASP A 71 -5.33 -11.84 14.45
N PRO A 72 -5.88 -12.19 15.63
CA PRO A 72 -6.87 -13.25 15.76
C PRO A 72 -8.29 -12.82 15.33
N SER A 73 -8.49 -11.54 14.96
CA SER A 73 -9.79 -11.02 14.56
C SER A 73 -10.24 -11.56 13.19
N PRO A 74 -11.51 -11.37 12.80
CA PRO A 74 -12.00 -11.76 11.46
C PRO A 74 -11.26 -11.10 10.29
N ARG A 75 -10.53 -9.99 10.51
CA ARG A 75 -9.64 -9.39 9.49
C ARG A 75 -8.53 -10.37 9.07
N ALA A 76 -8.07 -11.18 10.02
CA ALA A 76 -7.16 -12.31 9.84
C ALA A 76 -5.85 -11.95 9.12
N PHE A 77 -5.19 -10.87 9.54
CA PHE A 77 -3.91 -10.42 8.98
C PHE A 77 -2.67 -10.99 9.69
N SER A 78 -2.83 -12.04 10.51
CA SER A 78 -1.70 -12.74 11.14
C SER A 78 -0.64 -13.19 10.13
N GLY A 79 0.61 -12.81 10.36
CA GLY A 79 1.74 -13.04 9.44
C GLY A 79 1.89 -11.98 8.36
N GLY A 80 1.00 -10.98 8.28
CA GLY A 80 1.24 -9.75 7.55
C GLY A 80 2.39 -8.93 8.16
N ILE A 81 2.78 -7.86 7.47
CA ILE A 81 3.85 -6.97 7.93
C ILE A 81 3.29 -5.56 8.15
N TYR A 82 3.39 -5.10 9.39
CA TYR A 82 3.05 -3.75 9.82
C TYR A 82 4.32 -3.00 10.21
N ASP A 83 4.45 -1.73 9.85
CA ASP A 83 5.61 -0.89 10.18
C ASP A 83 5.26 0.01 11.37
N GLU A 84 5.37 -0.59 12.56
CA GLU A 84 4.97 -0.01 13.84
C GLU A 84 5.64 1.33 14.09
N GLY A 85 4.87 2.29 14.60
CA GLY A 85 5.34 3.64 14.90
C GLY A 85 5.89 4.40 13.70
N ARG A 86 5.66 3.93 12.45
CA ARG A 86 6.29 4.50 11.24
C ARG A 86 5.35 4.51 10.01
N ARG A 87 5.39 3.54 9.09
CA ARG A 87 4.61 3.57 7.81
C ARG A 87 3.26 2.84 7.87
N GLY A 88 2.92 2.21 8.99
CA GLY A 88 1.69 1.43 9.14
C GLY A 88 1.69 0.16 8.27
N TRP A 89 0.52 -0.26 7.77
CA TRP A 89 0.42 -1.47 6.95
C TRP A 89 1.30 -1.40 5.69
N MET A 90 2.22 -2.37 5.57
CA MET A 90 3.07 -2.58 4.40
C MET A 90 2.64 -3.81 3.61
N TYR A 91 2.30 -4.89 4.32
CA TYR A 91 1.82 -6.13 3.73
C TYR A 91 0.58 -6.63 4.49
N PRO A 92 -0.61 -6.06 4.23
CA PRO A 92 -1.87 -6.69 4.63
C PRO A 92 -2.09 -7.98 3.84
N LEU A 93 -2.91 -8.90 4.36
CA LEU A 93 -3.18 -10.17 3.69
C LEU A 93 -4.38 -10.13 2.72
N SER A 94 -4.86 -8.93 2.39
CA SER A 94 -5.93 -8.67 1.40
C SER A 94 -5.66 -9.28 0.03
N ARG A 95 -4.38 -9.42 -0.37
CA ARG A 95 -3.93 -10.06 -1.63
C ARG A 95 -3.46 -11.50 -1.43
N ASN A 96 -3.64 -12.09 -0.24
CA ASN A 96 -3.25 -13.48 0.06
C ASN A 96 -4.30 -14.20 0.94
N PRO A 97 -5.45 -14.61 0.37
CA PRO A 97 -6.50 -15.31 1.13
C PRO A 97 -6.08 -16.65 1.74
N LYS A 98 -5.06 -17.30 1.16
CA LYS A 98 -4.47 -18.52 1.74
C LYS A 98 -3.73 -18.19 3.04
N GLY A 99 -2.95 -17.11 3.05
CA GLY A 99 -2.29 -16.58 4.24
C GLY A 99 -3.27 -16.18 5.35
N GLN A 100 -4.42 -15.60 5.01
CA GLN A 100 -5.45 -15.24 6.00
C GLN A 100 -5.97 -16.44 6.81
N LYS A 101 -5.86 -17.66 6.27
CA LYS A 101 -6.30 -18.90 6.94
C LYS A 101 -5.18 -19.60 7.72
N ALA A 102 -3.98 -19.01 7.77
CA ALA A 102 -2.81 -19.69 8.30
C ALA A 102 -2.80 -19.77 9.84
N PHE A 103 -3.28 -18.72 10.51
CA PHE A 103 -3.31 -18.64 11.97
C PHE A 103 -4.52 -19.38 12.56
N GLN A 104 -4.26 -20.14 13.62
CA GLN A 104 -5.27 -20.90 14.36
C GLN A 104 -5.49 -20.28 15.74
N ASN A 105 -6.65 -19.67 15.95
CA ASN A 105 -7.03 -19.05 17.22
C ASN A 105 -7.05 -20.08 18.37
N GLY A 106 -6.57 -19.67 19.54
CA GLY A 106 -6.54 -20.52 20.75
C GLY A 106 -5.59 -21.72 20.68
N ARG A 107 -4.68 -21.76 19.70
CA ARG A 107 -3.69 -22.82 19.52
C ARG A 107 -2.28 -22.25 19.39
N TRP A 108 -1.29 -23.10 19.61
CA TRP A 108 0.08 -22.80 19.25
C TRP A 108 0.24 -22.76 17.73
N ASN A 109 0.87 -21.70 17.25
CA ASN A 109 1.15 -21.49 15.84
C ASN A 109 2.67 -21.43 15.64
N HIS A 110 3.21 -22.23 14.73
CA HIS A 110 4.61 -22.14 14.33
C HIS A 110 4.79 -21.00 13.34
N CYS A 111 5.68 -20.07 13.66
CA CYS A 111 5.97 -18.90 12.85
C CYS A 111 7.41 -18.96 12.35
N ARG A 112 7.61 -18.51 11.12
CA ARG A 112 8.92 -18.31 10.51
C ARG A 112 8.98 -16.95 9.85
N LEU A 113 10.07 -16.24 10.06
CA LEU A 113 10.39 -14.96 9.44
C LEU A 113 11.78 -15.07 8.83
N GLU A 114 11.90 -14.74 7.55
CA GLU A 114 13.18 -14.62 6.84
C GLU A 114 13.38 -13.16 6.48
N ALA A 115 14.41 -12.52 7.04
CA ALA A 115 14.80 -11.17 6.69
C ALA A 115 16.26 -11.23 6.21
N ILE A 116 16.47 -11.20 4.88
CA ILE A 116 17.79 -11.39 4.26
C ILE A 116 17.95 -10.36 3.14
N GLY A 117 18.94 -9.47 3.29
CA GLY A 117 19.05 -8.25 2.48
C GLY A 117 17.78 -7.40 2.64
N SER A 118 17.22 -6.93 1.53
CA SER A 118 15.93 -6.21 1.51
C SER A 118 14.70 -7.12 1.46
N SER A 119 14.89 -8.45 1.36
CA SER A 119 13.77 -9.41 1.26
C SER A 119 13.30 -9.82 2.65
N ILE A 120 12.01 -9.66 2.90
CA ILE A 120 11.34 -9.97 4.15
C ILE A 120 10.14 -10.88 3.86
N LYS A 121 10.14 -12.09 4.40
CA LYS A 121 9.09 -13.10 4.14
C LYS A 121 8.64 -13.77 5.43
N THR A 122 7.36 -14.11 5.50
CA THR A 122 6.75 -14.68 6.70
C THR A 122 5.94 -15.94 6.39
N TRP A 123 5.90 -16.87 7.34
CA TRP A 123 5.07 -18.07 7.30
C TRP A 123 4.43 -18.30 8.66
N ILE A 124 3.20 -18.83 8.63
CA ILE A 124 2.51 -19.39 9.78
C ILE A 124 2.09 -20.82 9.43
N ASN A 125 2.42 -21.79 10.28
CA ASN A 125 2.07 -23.20 10.10
C ASN A 125 2.44 -23.74 8.70
N GLY A 126 3.59 -23.30 8.18
CA GLY A 126 4.09 -23.66 6.84
C GLY A 126 3.44 -22.90 5.67
N ILE A 127 2.39 -22.10 5.90
CA ILE A 127 1.73 -21.30 4.87
C ILE A 127 2.42 -19.93 4.78
N GLN A 128 2.86 -19.54 3.58
CA GLN A 128 3.48 -18.24 3.36
C GLN A 128 2.43 -17.12 3.46
N CYS A 129 2.71 -16.12 4.30
CA CYS A 129 1.83 -14.98 4.55
C CYS A 129 2.28 -13.74 3.78
N ALA A 130 3.52 -13.27 3.99
CA ALA A 130 4.06 -12.08 3.36
C ALA A 130 5.30 -12.36 2.49
N ASN A 131 5.48 -11.50 1.48
CA ASN A 131 6.63 -11.45 0.59
C ASN A 131 6.93 -9.98 0.26
N LEU A 132 7.64 -9.32 1.17
CA LEU A 132 7.93 -7.90 1.12
C LEU A 132 9.37 -7.67 0.67
N THR A 133 9.59 -6.63 -0.13
CA THR A 133 10.92 -6.10 -0.42
C THR A 133 10.97 -4.65 0.06
N ASP A 134 11.80 -4.36 1.06
CA ASP A 134 12.00 -3.02 1.62
C ASP A 134 13.42 -2.85 2.17
N ASN A 135 13.96 -1.65 2.09
CA ASN A 135 15.34 -1.34 2.51
C ASN A 135 15.43 -0.17 3.51
N MET A 136 14.33 0.19 4.19
CA MET A 136 14.33 1.34 5.10
C MET A 136 15.17 1.09 6.36
N THR A 137 15.19 -0.14 6.85
CA THR A 137 16.01 -0.55 8.00
C THR A 137 16.53 -1.96 7.78
N SER A 138 17.85 -2.12 7.77
CA SER A 138 18.54 -3.39 7.51
C SER A 138 18.89 -4.15 8.78
N GLU A 139 18.88 -3.49 9.95
CA GLU A 139 19.33 -4.05 11.22
C GLU A 139 18.58 -3.41 12.38
N GLY A 140 18.33 -4.19 13.44
CA GLY A 140 17.74 -3.73 14.69
C GLY A 140 17.39 -4.90 15.60
N PHE A 141 16.74 -4.63 16.72
CA PHE A 141 16.35 -5.68 17.66
C PHE A 141 15.13 -6.48 17.18
N ILE A 142 14.93 -7.64 17.81
CA ILE A 142 13.66 -8.38 17.81
C ILE A 142 12.91 -8.01 19.09
N GLY A 143 11.58 -7.87 19.03
CA GLY A 143 10.78 -7.49 20.20
C GLY A 143 9.43 -8.17 20.26
N LEU A 144 9.07 -8.74 21.41
CA LEU A 144 7.77 -9.36 21.63
C LEU A 144 6.77 -8.31 22.10
N GLN A 145 5.65 -8.15 21.39
CA GLN A 145 4.66 -7.11 21.69
C GLN A 145 3.54 -7.61 22.59
N VAL A 146 3.23 -6.84 23.63
CA VAL A 146 1.89 -6.83 24.24
C VAL A 146 1.23 -5.50 23.88
N HIS A 147 0.17 -5.59 23.10
CA HIS A 147 -0.57 -4.41 22.62
C HIS A 147 -1.32 -3.74 23.78
N SER A 148 -1.52 -2.42 23.69
CA SER A 148 -2.38 -1.69 24.61
C SER A 148 -3.82 -2.20 24.49
N VAL A 149 -4.50 -2.40 25.62
CA VAL A 149 -5.88 -2.89 25.63
C VAL A 149 -6.78 -2.00 26.51
N PRO A 150 -8.09 -1.96 26.22
CA PRO A 150 -9.08 -1.36 27.11
C PRO A 150 -9.24 -2.18 28.41
N GLU A 151 -9.93 -1.62 29.40
CA GLU A 151 -10.06 -2.22 30.74
C GLU A 151 -10.71 -3.62 30.74
N TRP A 152 -11.61 -3.91 29.80
CA TRP A 152 -12.29 -5.21 29.72
C TRP A 152 -11.42 -6.34 29.14
N ASP A 153 -10.25 -6.03 28.60
CA ASP A 153 -9.31 -6.99 28.00
C ASP A 153 -8.03 -7.19 28.85
N VAL A 154 -8.03 -6.70 30.09
CA VAL A 154 -6.93 -6.84 31.05
C VAL A 154 -6.77 -8.28 31.50
N GLY A 155 -5.52 -8.72 31.70
CA GLY A 155 -5.20 -10.07 32.14
C GLY A 155 -5.17 -11.11 31.02
N LYS A 156 -5.51 -10.72 29.78
CA LYS A 156 -5.32 -11.56 28.60
C LYS A 156 -3.83 -11.76 28.31
N LYS A 157 -3.51 -12.94 27.80
CA LYS A 157 -2.13 -13.40 27.65
C LYS A 157 -1.74 -13.61 26.19
N VAL A 158 -0.51 -13.23 25.90
CA VAL A 158 0.24 -13.69 24.73
C VAL A 158 1.39 -14.55 25.22
N ARG A 159 1.62 -15.69 24.58
CA ARG A 159 2.63 -16.66 24.97
C ARG A 159 3.54 -16.95 23.79
N TRP A 160 4.84 -16.92 24.02
CA TRP A 160 5.86 -17.27 23.04
C TRP A 160 6.78 -18.35 23.59
N ARG A 161 7.18 -19.29 22.74
CA ARG A 161 8.17 -20.33 23.11
C ARG A 161 8.96 -20.78 21.88
N ASN A 162 9.98 -21.61 22.11
CA ASN A 162 10.84 -22.16 21.06
C ASN A 162 11.43 -21.08 20.12
N ILE A 163 11.70 -19.89 20.66
CA ILE A 163 12.24 -18.76 19.91
C ILE A 163 13.72 -19.05 19.61
N ARG A 164 14.05 -19.16 18.32
CA ARG A 164 15.40 -19.46 17.85
C ARG A 164 15.72 -18.68 16.59
N ILE A 165 16.98 -18.29 16.45
CA ILE A 165 17.45 -17.49 15.33
C ILE A 165 18.66 -18.16 14.67
N LYS A 166 18.73 -18.08 13.36
CA LYS A 166 19.89 -18.47 12.55
C LYS A 166 20.38 -17.23 11.80
N THR A 167 21.68 -16.98 11.86
CA THR A 167 22.36 -15.82 11.24
C THR A 167 23.47 -16.23 10.26
N GLU A 168 23.71 -17.54 10.12
CA GLU A 168 24.75 -18.11 9.28
C GLU A 168 24.17 -19.09 8.27
N ASN A 169 24.83 -19.22 7.11
CA ASN A 169 24.42 -20.11 6.02
C ASN A 169 22.92 -19.96 5.64
N LEU A 170 22.44 -18.72 5.58
CA LEU A 170 21.01 -18.40 5.41
C LEU A 170 20.48 -18.80 4.04
N GLU A 171 21.30 -18.65 2.99
CA GLU A 171 20.88 -18.99 1.63
C GLU A 171 20.56 -20.48 1.47
N ALA A 172 21.29 -21.36 2.16
CA ALA A 172 21.03 -22.80 2.14
C ALA A 172 19.71 -23.19 2.84
N GLU A 173 19.18 -22.31 3.69
CA GLU A 173 17.97 -22.55 4.50
C GLU A 173 16.78 -21.74 4.03
N ARG A 174 16.97 -20.85 3.06
CA ARG A 174 15.93 -19.95 2.55
C ARG A 174 14.80 -20.78 1.95
N ARG A 175 13.56 -20.49 2.32
CA ARG A 175 12.39 -21.14 1.72
C ARG A 175 12.08 -20.55 0.36
N GLU A 176 11.75 -21.43 -0.58
CA GLU A 176 11.17 -21.00 -1.85
C GLU A 176 9.85 -20.26 -1.59
N SER A 177 9.62 -19.21 -2.39
CA SER A 177 8.37 -18.47 -2.31
C SER A 177 7.28 -19.16 -3.09
N ASP A 178 6.10 -19.27 -2.48
CA ASP A 178 4.87 -19.67 -3.16
C ASP A 178 4.61 -18.67 -4.30
N PRO A 179 4.57 -19.11 -5.56
CA PRO A 179 4.42 -18.22 -6.71
C PRO A 179 3.07 -17.49 -6.72
N LYS A 180 2.09 -17.96 -5.93
CA LYS A 180 0.78 -17.32 -5.78
C LYS A 180 0.77 -16.20 -4.73
N VAL A 181 1.81 -16.08 -3.90
CA VAL A 181 1.94 -15.00 -2.92
C VAL A 181 2.62 -13.81 -3.60
N PRO A 182 1.89 -12.68 -3.81
CA PRO A 182 2.44 -11.54 -4.53
C PRO A 182 3.62 -10.95 -3.78
N GLU A 183 4.59 -10.43 -4.51
CA GLU A 183 5.63 -9.60 -3.91
C GLU A 183 5.14 -8.16 -3.82
N LEU A 184 5.31 -7.52 -2.67
CA LEU A 184 5.13 -6.08 -2.52
C LEU A 184 6.50 -5.42 -2.34
N SER A 185 6.84 -4.49 -3.24
CA SER A 185 8.13 -3.79 -3.24
C SER A 185 7.93 -2.33 -2.85
N TYR A 186 8.70 -1.88 -1.87
CA TYR A 186 8.75 -0.50 -1.38
C TYR A 186 10.09 0.18 -1.71
N LEU A 187 10.87 -0.41 -2.61
CA LEU A 187 12.06 0.25 -3.16
C LEU A 187 11.65 1.52 -3.91
N ILE A 188 12.40 2.61 -3.68
CA ILE A 188 12.11 3.91 -4.28
C ILE A 188 12.70 3.95 -5.69
N ASN A 189 11.84 4.12 -6.71
CA ASN A 189 12.21 4.19 -8.13
C ASN A 189 13.16 3.07 -8.59
N ALA A 190 12.97 1.86 -8.05
CA ALA A 190 13.76 0.69 -8.38
C ALA A 190 12.87 -0.54 -8.38
N LEU A 191 13.28 -1.55 -9.15
CA LEU A 191 12.58 -2.84 -9.23
C LEU A 191 13.39 -3.88 -8.49
N SER A 192 12.70 -4.74 -7.75
CA SER A 192 13.29 -5.95 -7.22
C SER A 192 13.57 -6.97 -8.34
N ASN A 193 14.46 -7.92 -8.08
CA ASN A 193 14.67 -9.04 -9.01
C ASN A 193 13.39 -9.83 -9.29
N GLY A 194 12.48 -9.92 -8.31
CA GLY A 194 11.20 -10.59 -8.48
C GLY A 194 10.20 -9.77 -9.30
N GLU A 195 10.23 -8.44 -9.21
CA GLU A 195 9.46 -7.56 -10.09
C GLU A 195 9.93 -7.69 -11.54
N ILE A 196 11.24 -7.62 -11.79
CA ILE A 196 11.84 -7.78 -13.12
C ILE A 196 11.43 -9.12 -13.74
N ARG A 197 11.57 -10.24 -13.01
CA ARG A 197 11.19 -11.57 -13.50
C ARG A 197 9.70 -11.68 -13.83
N ARG A 198 8.84 -10.88 -13.19
CA ARG A 198 7.38 -10.87 -13.42
C ARG A 198 6.96 -9.88 -14.51
N GLY A 199 7.89 -9.22 -15.18
CA GLY A 199 7.64 -8.31 -16.29
C GLY A 199 7.30 -6.88 -15.89
N TRP A 200 7.59 -6.47 -14.65
CA TRP A 200 7.49 -5.07 -14.27
C TRP A 200 8.61 -4.25 -14.90
N ARG A 201 8.27 -3.03 -15.31
CA ARG A 201 9.23 -1.99 -15.70
C ARG A 201 8.89 -0.69 -14.98
N LEU A 202 9.88 0.18 -14.81
CA LEU A 202 9.62 1.57 -14.40
C LEU A 202 8.91 2.30 -15.55
N LEU A 203 7.82 2.98 -15.22
CA LEU A 203 7.16 3.94 -16.10
C LEU A 203 7.78 5.34 -15.94
N TRP A 204 8.40 5.60 -14.79
CA TRP A 204 9.23 6.77 -14.54
C TRP A 204 10.52 6.36 -13.83
N ASP A 205 11.65 6.87 -14.28
CA ASP A 205 12.99 6.44 -13.85
C ASP A 205 13.46 7.09 -12.52
N GLY A 206 12.67 8.01 -11.97
CA GLY A 206 13.00 8.75 -10.76
C GLY A 206 13.93 9.95 -10.96
N LYS A 207 14.30 10.28 -12.19
CA LYS A 207 15.39 11.23 -12.49
C LYS A 207 15.09 12.17 -13.66
N THR A 208 14.42 11.72 -14.69
CA THR A 208 14.20 12.47 -15.94
C THR A 208 12.72 12.46 -16.32
N SER A 209 12.33 13.32 -17.27
CA SER A 209 10.98 13.33 -17.84
C SER A 209 10.77 12.28 -18.94
N LYS A 210 11.76 11.41 -19.19
CA LYS A 210 11.71 10.45 -20.30
C LYS A 210 10.46 9.57 -20.23
N GLY A 211 9.75 9.48 -21.36
CA GLY A 211 8.50 8.71 -21.46
C GLY A 211 7.26 9.50 -21.07
N TRP A 212 7.40 10.80 -20.76
CA TRP A 212 6.32 11.70 -20.37
C TRP A 212 6.35 13.00 -21.17
N ARG A 213 5.17 13.49 -21.53
CA ARG A 213 4.96 14.81 -22.15
C ARG A 213 3.72 15.48 -21.55
N GLY A 214 3.54 16.78 -21.75
CA GLY A 214 2.28 17.45 -21.43
C GLY A 214 1.15 16.90 -22.28
N ALA A 215 -0.07 16.79 -21.74
CA ALA A 215 -1.21 16.23 -22.46
C ALA A 215 -1.48 16.97 -23.79
N LYS A 216 -1.32 18.30 -23.77
CA LYS A 216 -1.52 19.21 -24.91
C LYS A 216 -0.22 19.68 -25.55
N LEU A 217 0.91 19.08 -25.17
CA LEU A 217 2.26 19.42 -25.62
C LEU A 217 2.92 18.21 -26.28
N ASP A 218 3.93 18.45 -27.10
CA ASP A 218 4.81 17.42 -27.67
C ASP A 218 6.06 17.16 -26.80
N HIS A 219 6.28 17.97 -25.76
CA HIS A 219 7.38 17.88 -24.80
C HIS A 219 6.85 17.88 -23.36
N PHE A 220 7.74 17.61 -22.39
CA PHE A 220 7.42 17.71 -20.97
C PHE A 220 7.25 19.19 -20.55
N PRO A 221 6.27 19.56 -19.71
CA PRO A 221 6.03 20.96 -19.36
C PRO A 221 7.26 21.67 -18.79
N GLU A 222 7.51 22.90 -19.22
CA GLU A 222 8.67 23.70 -18.78
C GLU A 222 8.52 24.29 -17.37
N SER A 223 7.32 24.25 -16.80
CA SER A 223 7.03 24.77 -15.46
C SER A 223 6.06 23.89 -14.67
N GLY A 224 5.96 24.15 -13.36
CA GLY A 224 5.05 23.53 -12.39
C GLY A 224 5.28 22.04 -12.07
N TRP A 225 5.81 21.24 -12.98
CA TRP A 225 6.31 19.88 -12.68
C TRP A 225 7.80 19.91 -12.31
N GLU A 226 8.12 19.53 -11.08
CA GLU A 226 9.49 19.43 -10.56
C GLU A 226 9.91 17.96 -10.38
N ILE A 227 11.13 17.64 -10.80
CA ILE A 227 11.79 16.36 -10.48
C ILE A 227 12.93 16.64 -9.52
N ASN A 228 12.83 16.12 -8.30
CA ASN A 228 13.82 16.35 -7.26
C ASN A 228 13.93 15.15 -6.32
N ASN A 229 15.15 14.67 -6.06
CA ASN A 229 15.44 13.58 -5.11
C ASN A 229 14.56 12.33 -5.27
N GLY A 230 14.27 11.91 -6.52
CA GLY A 230 13.42 10.73 -6.76
C GLY A 230 11.93 10.98 -6.56
N VAL A 231 11.50 12.24 -6.50
CA VAL A 231 10.09 12.64 -6.37
C VAL A 231 9.70 13.53 -7.55
N LEU A 232 8.59 13.19 -8.20
CA LEU A 232 7.94 14.00 -9.23
C LEU A 232 6.81 14.79 -8.56
N THR A 233 6.89 16.12 -8.56
CA THR A 233 5.95 17.00 -7.87
C THR A 233 5.25 17.90 -8.87
N ILE A 234 3.92 17.95 -8.84
CA ILE A 234 3.17 19.07 -9.40
C ILE A 234 3.01 20.12 -8.31
N HIS A 235 3.36 21.38 -8.61
CA HIS A 235 3.21 22.51 -7.70
C HIS A 235 1.85 23.17 -7.85
N GLY A 236 1.22 23.52 -6.73
CA GLY A 236 -0.08 24.18 -6.76
C GLY A 236 -0.07 25.59 -7.36
N THR A 237 -1.09 25.90 -8.15
CA THR A 237 -1.37 27.21 -8.74
C THR A 237 -2.80 27.62 -8.39
N GLU A 238 -3.00 28.22 -7.22
CA GLU A 238 -4.30 28.75 -6.73
C GLU A 238 -5.50 27.75 -6.77
N GLY A 239 -5.27 26.43 -6.85
CA GLY A 239 -6.32 25.40 -6.70
C GLY A 239 -7.31 25.25 -7.86
N LYS A 240 -7.02 25.81 -9.06
CA LYS A 240 -7.89 25.67 -10.24
C LYS A 240 -7.42 24.53 -11.16
N GLU A 241 -8.38 23.77 -11.73
CA GLU A 241 -8.11 22.61 -12.59
C GLU A 241 -7.38 23.00 -13.88
N ALA A 242 -6.24 22.38 -14.17
CA ALA A 242 -5.50 22.50 -15.44
C ALA A 242 -5.28 23.94 -15.96
N THR A 243 -5.32 24.94 -15.07
CA THR A 243 -4.92 26.33 -15.37
C THR A 243 -3.44 26.57 -15.09
N GLY A 244 -2.76 25.58 -14.51
CA GLY A 244 -1.31 25.52 -14.32
C GLY A 244 -0.59 25.00 -15.57
N PRO A 245 0.58 24.37 -15.43
CA PRO A 245 1.34 23.82 -16.58
C PRO A 245 0.61 22.69 -17.33
N GLY A 246 -0.46 22.14 -16.75
CA GLY A 246 -1.30 21.11 -17.34
C GLY A 246 -0.88 19.69 -16.99
N ASP A 247 -1.76 18.75 -17.32
CA ASP A 247 -1.56 17.32 -17.11
C ASP A 247 -0.34 16.80 -17.86
N ILE A 248 0.30 15.75 -17.34
CA ILE A 248 1.31 14.97 -18.07
C ILE A 248 0.77 13.58 -18.40
N ILE A 249 1.13 13.09 -19.58
CA ILE A 249 0.77 11.76 -20.05
C ILE A 249 2.00 10.97 -20.47
N THR A 250 1.87 9.64 -20.44
CA THR A 250 2.86 8.74 -21.02
C THR A 250 2.96 8.96 -22.52
N GLU A 251 4.15 8.82 -23.09
CA GLU A 251 4.32 8.77 -24.56
C GLU A 251 3.69 7.48 -25.13
N ASP A 252 3.79 6.38 -24.39
CA ASP A 252 3.21 5.08 -24.73
C ASP A 252 1.69 5.04 -24.51
N LEU A 253 1.01 4.18 -25.29
CA LEU A 253 -0.36 3.74 -25.08
C LEU A 253 -0.41 2.36 -24.42
N PHE A 254 -1.45 2.12 -23.63
CA PHE A 254 -1.64 0.87 -22.87
C PHE A 254 -3.07 0.34 -23.02
N SER A 255 -3.20 -0.97 -23.21
CA SER A 255 -4.47 -1.70 -23.31
C SER A 255 -4.77 -2.48 -22.02
N GLU A 256 -3.88 -3.40 -21.64
CA GLU A 256 -3.98 -4.25 -20.44
C GLU A 256 -2.70 -4.12 -19.61
N PHE A 257 -2.86 -3.87 -18.32
CA PHE A 257 -1.73 -3.55 -17.46
C PHE A 257 -2.03 -3.72 -15.97
N ASP A 258 -0.96 -3.75 -15.18
CA ASP A 258 -0.94 -3.58 -13.74
C ASP A 258 -0.04 -2.37 -13.45
N LEU A 259 -0.64 -1.24 -13.08
CA LEU A 259 0.04 0.01 -12.74
C LEU A 259 0.11 0.12 -11.22
N GLU A 260 1.30 0.35 -10.67
CA GLU A 260 1.50 0.69 -9.26
C GLU A 260 2.30 1.99 -9.17
N LEU A 261 1.90 2.89 -8.28
CA LEU A 261 2.65 4.10 -7.96
C LEU A 261 2.40 4.56 -6.52
N GLN A 262 3.28 5.41 -6.01
CA GLN A 262 3.08 6.08 -4.73
C GLN A 262 2.73 7.55 -4.94
N PHE A 263 1.77 8.05 -4.17
CA PHE A 263 1.39 9.45 -4.14
C PHE A 263 1.38 10.00 -2.71
N MET A 264 1.62 11.30 -2.55
CA MET A 264 1.51 12.02 -1.30
C MET A 264 0.87 13.38 -1.57
N ILE A 265 -0.13 13.75 -0.77
CA ILE A 265 -0.92 14.97 -0.95
C ILE A 265 -0.68 15.98 0.16
N THR A 266 -0.90 17.26 -0.14
CA THR A 266 -1.06 18.33 0.85
C THR A 266 -2.52 18.45 1.28
N GLU A 267 -2.78 19.25 2.32
CA GLU A 267 -4.14 19.56 2.78
C GLU A 267 -4.97 20.20 1.66
N GLY A 268 -6.21 19.73 1.50
CA GLY A 268 -7.14 20.19 0.48
C GLY A 268 -6.73 19.87 -0.96
N ALA A 269 -5.71 19.04 -1.20
CA ALA A 269 -5.23 18.79 -2.55
C ALA A 269 -6.17 17.91 -3.38
N ASN A 270 -6.19 18.18 -4.68
CA ASN A 270 -6.83 17.40 -5.73
C ASN A 270 -5.81 17.05 -6.82
N SER A 271 -5.90 15.84 -7.36
CA SER A 271 -5.19 15.34 -8.53
C SER A 271 -5.85 14.02 -8.95
N GLY A 272 -5.24 13.27 -9.86
CA GLY A 272 -5.79 12.03 -10.37
C GLY A 272 -4.78 11.25 -11.16
N ILE A 273 -4.98 9.94 -11.19
CA ILE A 273 -4.29 9.02 -12.10
C ILE A 273 -5.31 8.61 -13.14
N LYS A 274 -5.16 9.08 -14.38
CA LYS A 274 -6.07 8.69 -15.46
C LYS A 274 -5.48 7.61 -16.35
N TYR A 275 -6.37 6.81 -16.92
CA TYR A 275 -6.05 5.72 -17.84
C TYR A 275 -7.13 5.60 -18.90
N PHE A 276 -6.80 4.91 -20.00
CA PHE A 276 -7.55 5.02 -21.26
C PHE A 276 -7.70 6.48 -21.70
N VAL A 277 -6.65 7.28 -21.51
CA VAL A 277 -6.66 8.69 -21.85
C VAL A 277 -6.48 8.86 -23.35
N ASP A 278 -7.36 9.66 -23.94
CA ASP A 278 -7.18 10.21 -25.27
C ASP A 278 -7.00 11.74 -25.16
N ALA A 279 -5.77 12.18 -25.40
CA ALA A 279 -5.38 13.58 -25.31
C ALA A 279 -5.99 14.45 -26.42
N GLU A 280 -6.51 13.83 -27.48
CA GLU A 280 -7.08 14.52 -28.64
C GLU A 280 -8.55 14.92 -28.42
N LEU A 281 -9.26 14.25 -27.51
CA LEU A 281 -10.68 14.49 -27.25
C LEU A 281 -10.96 15.85 -26.59
N ASN A 282 -10.04 16.34 -25.75
CA ASN A 282 -10.16 17.65 -25.11
C ASN A 282 -8.89 18.49 -25.30
N ARG A 283 -8.88 19.28 -26.38
CA ARG A 283 -7.86 20.32 -26.62
C ARG A 283 -8.25 21.69 -26.05
N GLY A 284 -9.45 21.83 -25.46
CA GLY A 284 -9.94 23.06 -24.83
C GLY A 284 -9.47 23.22 -23.39
N GLU A 285 -10.21 23.94 -22.56
CA GLU A 285 -9.92 24.07 -21.13
C GLU A 285 -10.14 22.75 -20.36
N GLY A 286 -9.46 22.60 -19.23
CA GLY A 286 -9.57 21.44 -18.34
C GLY A 286 -8.68 20.26 -18.70
N SER A 287 -8.84 19.18 -17.94
CA SER A 287 -8.02 17.97 -18.03
C SER A 287 -8.35 17.10 -19.26
N ALA A 288 -7.40 16.25 -19.67
CA ALA A 288 -7.62 15.27 -20.73
C ALA A 288 -8.64 14.18 -20.33
N ILE A 289 -9.28 13.57 -21.32
CA ILE A 289 -10.42 12.66 -21.12
C ILE A 289 -9.93 11.22 -20.94
N GLY A 290 -10.30 10.59 -19.83
CA GLY A 290 -10.04 9.18 -19.52
C GLY A 290 -10.74 8.75 -18.23
N CYS A 291 -10.68 7.45 -17.91
CA CYS A 291 -11.09 6.95 -16.60
C CYS A 291 -10.10 7.42 -15.54
N GLU A 292 -10.54 7.67 -14.31
CA GLU A 292 -9.75 8.34 -13.29
C GLU A 292 -9.82 7.63 -11.94
N PHE A 293 -8.66 7.23 -11.42
CA PHE A 293 -8.47 7.00 -9.99
C PHE A 293 -8.30 8.37 -9.33
N GLN A 294 -9.28 8.76 -8.53
CA GLN A 294 -9.26 10.07 -7.89
C GLN A 294 -8.17 10.15 -6.80
N ILE A 295 -7.41 11.25 -6.76
CA ILE A 295 -6.52 11.59 -5.64
C ILE A 295 -7.06 12.86 -4.98
N LEU A 296 -7.54 12.74 -3.73
CA LEU A 296 -8.21 13.84 -3.06
C LEU A 296 -7.97 13.82 -1.55
N ASP A 297 -7.89 15.00 -0.94
CA ASP A 297 -8.17 15.17 0.48
C ASP A 297 -9.69 15.23 0.72
N ASP A 298 -10.29 14.07 0.98
CA ASP A 298 -11.74 13.90 1.17
C ASP A 298 -12.31 14.78 2.29
N ASN A 299 -11.50 15.13 3.30
CA ASN A 299 -11.97 15.88 4.46
C ASN A 299 -12.09 17.38 4.15
N ASN A 300 -11.22 17.90 3.29
CA ASN A 300 -11.05 19.35 3.09
C ASN A 300 -11.43 19.83 1.70
N HIS A 301 -11.29 19.01 0.65
CA HIS A 301 -11.61 19.44 -0.71
C HIS A 301 -13.13 19.41 -0.98
N PRO A 302 -13.74 20.50 -1.50
CA PRO A 302 -15.19 20.60 -1.66
C PRO A 302 -15.79 19.55 -2.61
N ASP A 303 -15.03 19.10 -3.62
CA ASP A 303 -15.51 18.12 -4.61
C ASP A 303 -15.85 16.75 -4.00
N ALA A 304 -15.30 16.42 -2.83
CA ALA A 304 -15.67 15.23 -2.06
C ALA A 304 -17.19 15.16 -1.76
N LYS A 305 -17.87 16.31 -1.71
CA LYS A 305 -19.30 16.44 -1.41
C LYS A 305 -20.20 16.63 -2.64
N LEU A 306 -19.60 16.80 -3.83
CA LEU A 306 -20.34 17.12 -5.06
C LEU A 306 -20.76 15.88 -5.86
N GLY A 307 -20.22 14.71 -5.53
CA GLY A 307 -20.54 13.44 -6.18
C GLY A 307 -21.85 12.80 -5.71
N VAL A 308 -22.25 11.73 -6.40
CA VAL A 308 -23.34 10.85 -5.97
C VAL A 308 -22.77 9.78 -5.05
N LYS A 309 -23.25 9.72 -3.80
CA LYS A 309 -22.78 8.75 -2.79
C LYS A 309 -21.24 8.69 -2.67
N GLY A 310 -20.57 9.84 -2.75
CA GLY A 310 -19.12 9.93 -2.58
C GLY A 310 -18.28 9.43 -3.77
N ASN A 311 -18.85 9.31 -4.97
CA ASN A 311 -18.13 8.85 -6.18
C ASN A 311 -17.05 9.81 -6.72
N ARG A 312 -16.78 10.90 -5.99
CA ARG A 312 -15.68 11.86 -6.24
C ARG A 312 -14.62 11.87 -5.14
N THR A 313 -14.67 10.90 -4.22
CA THR A 313 -13.70 10.79 -3.13
C THR A 313 -12.48 9.95 -3.53
N LEU A 314 -11.36 10.06 -2.80
CA LEU A 314 -10.09 9.36 -3.01
C LEU A 314 -10.27 7.87 -3.39
N GLY A 315 -9.61 7.44 -4.47
CA GLY A 315 -9.62 6.06 -4.96
C GLY A 315 -10.86 5.68 -5.78
N SER A 316 -11.90 6.52 -5.82
CA SER A 316 -13.09 6.28 -6.63
C SER A 316 -12.73 6.23 -8.12
N LEU A 317 -13.56 5.56 -8.91
CA LEU A 317 -13.64 5.85 -10.34
C LEU A 317 -14.44 7.15 -10.46
N TYR A 318 -13.74 8.27 -10.68
CA TYR A 318 -14.29 9.61 -10.53
C TYR A 318 -15.64 9.78 -11.25
N ASP A 319 -16.66 10.27 -10.53
CA ASP A 319 -18.04 10.53 -10.99
C ASP A 319 -18.82 9.27 -11.43
N LEU A 320 -18.26 8.07 -11.25
CA LEU A 320 -18.88 6.80 -11.67
C LEU A 320 -19.07 5.84 -10.48
N ILE A 321 -17.99 5.38 -9.83
CA ILE A 321 -18.06 4.33 -8.79
C ILE A 321 -17.30 4.79 -7.54
N SER A 322 -18.00 4.89 -6.42
CA SER A 322 -17.44 5.24 -5.12
C SER A 322 -16.43 4.19 -4.63
N ALA A 323 -15.31 4.65 -4.11
CA ALA A 323 -14.35 3.79 -3.42
C ALA A 323 -14.87 3.35 -2.06
N GLU A 324 -14.94 2.03 -1.85
CA GLU A 324 -15.32 1.38 -0.60
C GLU A 324 -14.33 0.26 -0.28
N ASN A 325 -14.17 -0.15 0.98
CA ASN A 325 -13.23 -1.24 1.26
C ASN A 325 -13.83 -2.61 0.86
N LEU A 326 -13.37 -3.15 -0.26
CA LEU A 326 -13.81 -4.46 -0.76
C LEU A 326 -12.95 -5.62 -0.24
N SER A 327 -11.85 -5.32 0.49
CA SER A 327 -10.95 -6.34 1.06
C SER A 327 -11.30 -6.71 2.50
N VAL A 328 -11.80 -5.76 3.28
CA VAL A 328 -12.23 -5.94 4.67
C VAL A 328 -13.60 -5.29 4.83
N LEU A 329 -14.65 -6.11 4.79
CA LEU A 329 -16.03 -5.64 4.85
C LEU A 329 -16.30 -4.85 6.14
N GLY A 330 -17.02 -3.73 6.00
CA GLY A 330 -17.38 -2.85 7.12
C GLY A 330 -16.27 -1.90 7.59
N ARG A 331 -15.09 -1.94 6.98
CA ARG A 331 -13.99 -1.01 7.25
C ARG A 331 -14.00 0.14 6.23
N SER A 332 -13.55 1.32 6.63
CA SER A 332 -13.30 2.42 5.68
C SER A 332 -12.15 2.08 4.72
N LYS A 333 -12.09 2.76 3.57
CA LYS A 333 -10.90 2.74 2.70
C LYS A 333 -9.68 3.26 3.47
N GLN A 334 -8.53 2.64 3.26
CA GLN A 334 -7.33 2.89 4.06
C GLN A 334 -6.47 3.98 3.46
N PHE A 335 -6.71 5.23 3.83
CA PHE A 335 -5.83 6.37 3.55
C PHE A 335 -4.86 6.59 4.72
N LYS A 336 -3.57 6.76 4.44
CA LYS A 336 -2.53 6.94 5.47
C LYS A 336 -2.43 8.37 6.01
N GLY A 337 -3.14 9.32 5.38
CA GLY A 337 -3.17 10.72 5.80
C GLY A 337 -2.36 11.64 4.89
N ILE A 338 -2.62 12.94 5.03
CA ILE A 338 -1.89 14.03 4.37
C ILE A 338 -0.41 13.98 4.78
N GLY A 339 0.51 14.31 3.86
CA GLY A 339 1.95 14.30 4.14
C GLY A 339 2.54 12.89 4.31
N THR A 340 1.80 11.83 3.98
CA THR A 340 2.29 10.46 3.98
C THR A 340 2.18 9.83 2.59
N TRP A 341 3.10 8.92 2.28
CA TRP A 341 3.08 8.16 1.03
C TRP A 341 2.00 7.08 1.05
N ASN A 342 1.15 7.10 0.04
CA ASN A 342 0.07 6.14 -0.20
C ASN A 342 0.34 5.37 -1.50
N ASN A 343 0.00 4.09 -1.54
CA ASN A 343 0.12 3.28 -2.76
C ASN A 343 -1.21 3.29 -3.52
N ALA A 344 -1.19 3.66 -4.79
CA ALA A 344 -2.28 3.42 -5.73
C ALA A 344 -1.91 2.26 -6.67
N ARG A 345 -2.88 1.39 -6.96
CA ARG A 345 -2.74 0.35 -7.99
C ARG A 345 -3.98 0.31 -8.86
N ILE A 346 -3.76 0.23 -10.17
CA ILE A 346 -4.82 0.11 -11.18
C ILE A 346 -4.51 -1.12 -12.02
N VAL A 347 -5.41 -2.11 -11.96
CA VAL A 347 -5.29 -3.35 -12.75
C VAL A 347 -6.32 -3.31 -13.85
N VAL A 348 -5.91 -3.54 -15.08
CA VAL A 348 -6.77 -3.69 -16.25
C VAL A 348 -6.46 -5.03 -16.91
N ASN A 349 -7.40 -5.96 -16.88
CA ASN A 349 -7.23 -7.30 -17.43
C ASN A 349 -8.51 -7.77 -18.12
N ASN A 350 -8.47 -7.92 -19.44
CA ASN A 350 -9.60 -8.36 -20.27
C ASN A 350 -10.91 -7.58 -20.04
N GLY A 351 -10.81 -6.27 -19.79
CA GLY A 351 -11.95 -5.39 -19.52
C GLY A 351 -12.36 -5.27 -18.05
N ASN A 352 -11.94 -6.20 -17.19
CA ASN A 352 -12.05 -6.03 -15.74
C ASN A 352 -11.03 -5.00 -15.28
N VAL A 353 -11.48 -4.04 -14.47
CA VAL A 353 -10.67 -2.98 -13.91
C VAL A 353 -10.81 -2.96 -12.40
N GLU A 354 -9.69 -2.84 -11.70
CA GLU A 354 -9.64 -2.74 -10.24
C GLU A 354 -8.84 -1.51 -9.82
N HIS A 355 -9.32 -0.81 -8.79
CA HIS A 355 -8.51 0.15 -8.04
C HIS A 355 -8.16 -0.44 -6.68
N TRP A 356 -6.91 -0.24 -6.25
CA TRP A 356 -6.48 -0.56 -4.89
C TRP A 356 -5.81 0.64 -4.25
N LEU A 357 -6.10 0.87 -2.98
CA LEU A 357 -5.49 1.89 -2.14
C LEU A 357 -4.79 1.20 -0.97
N ASN A 358 -3.48 1.41 -0.83
CA ASN A 358 -2.66 0.82 0.23
C ASN A 358 -2.85 -0.71 0.38
N ASN A 359 -2.86 -1.39 -0.77
CA ASN A 359 -3.03 -2.84 -0.93
C ASN A 359 -4.43 -3.40 -0.58
N GLU A 360 -5.43 -2.56 -0.34
CA GLU A 360 -6.82 -2.99 -0.19
C GLU A 360 -7.64 -2.56 -1.42
N LYS A 361 -8.39 -3.49 -2.01
CA LYS A 361 -9.24 -3.25 -3.19
C LYS A 361 -10.34 -2.27 -2.84
N VAL A 362 -10.52 -1.22 -3.65
CA VAL A 362 -11.52 -0.17 -3.40
C VAL A 362 -12.57 0.02 -4.48
N VAL A 363 -12.28 -0.38 -5.72
CA VAL A 363 -13.23 -0.37 -6.85
C VAL A 363 -12.97 -1.60 -7.71
N GLU A 364 -14.03 -2.20 -8.25
CA GLU A 364 -13.97 -3.27 -9.25
C GLU A 364 -15.13 -3.11 -10.24
N TYR A 365 -14.85 -3.19 -11.54
CA TYR A 365 -15.88 -3.10 -12.58
C TYR A 365 -15.44 -3.77 -13.89
N ASP A 366 -16.42 -4.20 -14.70
CA ASP A 366 -16.19 -4.60 -16.09
C ASP A 366 -16.55 -3.44 -17.02
N ARG A 367 -15.54 -2.83 -17.65
CA ARG A 367 -15.70 -1.69 -18.56
C ARG A 367 -16.44 -2.06 -19.85
N ARG A 368 -16.58 -3.33 -20.21
CA ARG A 368 -17.28 -3.80 -21.41
C ARG A 368 -18.75 -4.13 -21.15
N SER A 369 -19.17 -4.14 -19.89
CA SER A 369 -20.53 -4.50 -19.48
C SER A 369 -21.59 -3.46 -19.94
N GLN A 370 -22.83 -3.93 -20.08
CA GLN A 370 -23.99 -3.03 -20.26
C GLN A 370 -24.17 -2.10 -19.05
N MET A 371 -23.85 -2.57 -17.83
CA MET A 371 -23.91 -1.77 -16.60
C MET A 371 -22.96 -0.58 -16.66
N PHE A 372 -21.72 -0.76 -17.12
CA PHE A 372 -20.78 0.34 -17.26
C PHE A 372 -21.26 1.38 -18.29
N LYS A 373 -21.78 0.94 -19.45
CA LYS A 373 -22.36 1.84 -20.45
C LYS A 373 -23.51 2.67 -19.88
N ALA A 374 -24.42 2.04 -19.13
CA ALA A 374 -25.53 2.73 -18.48
C ALA A 374 -25.04 3.73 -17.42
N LEU A 375 -24.05 3.35 -16.61
CA LEU A 375 -23.46 4.23 -15.60
C LEU A 375 -22.81 5.47 -16.23
N VAL A 376 -22.03 5.28 -17.31
CA VAL A 376 -21.42 6.39 -18.07
C VAL A 376 -22.48 7.37 -18.59
N ALA A 377 -23.62 6.87 -19.08
CA ALA A 377 -24.71 7.71 -19.60
C ALA A 377 -25.32 8.67 -18.56
N TYR A 378 -25.20 8.37 -17.26
CA TYR A 378 -25.65 9.23 -16.16
C TYR A 378 -24.55 10.13 -15.57
N SER A 379 -23.32 10.02 -16.05
CA SER A 379 -22.16 10.74 -15.52
C SER A 379 -21.81 12.00 -16.32
N LYS A 380 -20.83 12.78 -15.84
CA LYS A 380 -20.22 13.89 -16.58
C LYS A 380 -19.62 13.49 -17.93
N TYR A 381 -19.40 12.18 -18.14
CA TYR A 381 -18.81 11.63 -19.35
C TYR A 381 -19.82 11.21 -20.42
N SER A 382 -21.12 11.40 -20.19
CA SER A 382 -22.20 11.01 -21.12
C SER A 382 -22.05 11.56 -22.54
N LYS A 383 -21.38 12.70 -22.71
CA LYS A 383 -21.07 13.32 -24.01
C LYS A 383 -19.94 12.65 -24.81
N TRP A 384 -19.13 11.80 -24.17
CA TRP A 384 -17.96 11.17 -24.79
C TRP A 384 -18.32 9.78 -25.31
N SER A 385 -18.48 9.68 -26.64
CA SER A 385 -18.78 8.41 -27.31
C SER A 385 -17.71 7.36 -26.99
N GLY A 386 -18.15 6.20 -26.48
CA GLY A 386 -17.25 5.09 -26.14
C GLY A 386 -16.34 5.33 -24.94
N PHE A 387 -16.67 6.30 -24.06
CA PHE A 387 -15.87 6.61 -22.87
C PHE A 387 -15.48 5.37 -22.09
N GLY A 388 -14.18 5.24 -21.81
CA GLY A 388 -13.65 4.12 -21.02
C GLY A 388 -13.76 2.76 -21.71
N GLN A 389 -14.13 2.70 -23.00
CA GLN A 389 -14.23 1.48 -23.81
C GLN A 389 -13.21 1.42 -24.97
N TRP A 390 -12.39 2.46 -25.15
CA TRP A 390 -11.34 2.47 -26.17
C TRP A 390 -10.33 1.33 -25.97
N PRO A 391 -9.75 0.75 -27.04
CA PRO A 391 -8.85 -0.42 -26.93
C PRO A 391 -7.60 -0.15 -26.10
N GLN A 392 -7.09 1.08 -26.15
CA GLN A 392 -5.91 1.54 -25.45
C GLN A 392 -6.00 3.05 -25.18
N GLY A 393 -5.17 3.56 -24.28
CA GLY A 393 -4.99 4.99 -24.07
C GLY A 393 -3.73 5.28 -23.26
N HIS A 394 -3.42 6.56 -23.07
CA HIS A 394 -2.31 6.97 -22.22
C HIS A 394 -2.63 6.75 -20.73
N ILE A 395 -1.58 6.74 -19.92
CA ILE A 395 -1.66 6.97 -18.47
C ILE A 395 -1.33 8.44 -18.22
N LEU A 396 -2.03 9.08 -17.29
CA LEU A 396 -1.93 10.50 -17.00
C LEU A 396 -1.77 10.75 -15.51
N LEU A 397 -0.97 11.77 -15.16
CA LEU A 397 -0.96 12.39 -13.83
C LEU A 397 -1.51 13.82 -13.96
N GLN A 398 -2.50 14.13 -13.13
CA GLN A 398 -3.29 15.35 -13.28
C GLN A 398 -2.66 16.56 -12.58
N ASP A 399 -2.70 17.69 -13.27
CA ASP A 399 -2.55 19.01 -12.66
C ASP A 399 -3.94 19.59 -12.33
N HIS A 400 -4.24 19.68 -11.04
CA HIS A 400 -5.46 20.31 -10.53
C HIS A 400 -5.18 21.56 -9.69
N GLY A 401 -4.01 22.18 -9.87
CA GLY A 401 -3.63 23.40 -9.17
C GLY A 401 -3.30 23.21 -7.69
N ASN A 402 -3.08 21.97 -7.23
CA ASN A 402 -2.63 21.65 -5.88
C ASN A 402 -1.28 20.90 -5.88
N THR A 403 -0.56 20.98 -4.77
CA THR A 403 0.71 20.27 -4.63
C THR A 403 0.48 18.78 -4.36
N VAL A 404 0.98 17.93 -5.26
CA VAL A 404 0.94 16.47 -5.14
C VAL A 404 2.28 15.88 -5.57
N HIS A 405 2.74 14.89 -4.83
CA HIS A 405 4.02 14.21 -5.07
C HIS A 405 3.78 12.78 -5.55
N PHE A 406 4.59 12.32 -6.49
CA PHE A 406 4.56 10.98 -7.06
C PHE A 406 5.94 10.34 -7.03
N ARG A 407 6.01 9.02 -6.85
CA ARG A 407 7.23 8.23 -7.03
C ARG A 407 6.93 6.75 -7.26
N SER A 408 7.97 5.99 -7.56
CA SER A 408 7.93 4.54 -7.78
C SER A 408 6.84 4.12 -8.79
N ILE A 409 6.73 4.87 -9.89
CA ILE A 409 5.74 4.64 -10.93
C ILE A 409 6.22 3.49 -11.81
N LYS A 410 5.54 2.35 -11.72
CA LYS A 410 5.91 1.11 -12.40
C LYS A 410 4.68 0.46 -13.03
N ILE A 411 4.93 -0.27 -14.12
CA ILE A 411 3.87 -0.91 -14.89
C ILE A 411 4.32 -2.29 -15.34
N LYS A 412 3.39 -3.24 -15.31
CA LYS A 412 3.50 -4.54 -15.97
C LYS A 412 2.42 -4.61 -17.05
N LYS A 413 2.81 -4.90 -18.30
CA LYS A 413 1.85 -5.19 -19.38
C LYS A 413 1.40 -6.65 -19.26
N TYR A 414 0.13 -6.93 -19.55
CA TYR A 414 -0.37 -8.31 -19.64
C TYR A 414 -0.17 -8.90 -21.03
#